data_AF-A0A956I1G3-F1
#
_entry.id   AF-A0A956I1G3-F1
#
_cell.length_a   1.000
_cell.length_b   1.000
_cell.length_c   1.000
_cell.angle_alpha   90.00
_cell.angle_beta   90.00
_cell.angle_gamma   90.00
#
_symmetry.space_group_name_H-M   'P 1'
#
loop_
_entity.id
_entity.type
_entity.pdbx_description
1 polymer ?
#
loop_
_entity_poly.entity_id
_entity_poly.type
_entity_poly.pdbx_seq_one_letter_code
_entity_poly.pdbx_strand_id
1 'polypeptide(L)'
;MPIVAAPSDGPFGRQLTFRDPAGYAVVAHDRGDAPRSAIRTDRPVVTLVNVFDVAPERQGELLALLERATEETMRHLPGFVSANLHRSLDGKRVVNYAQWRSREDFEAMLADPGAQVHMREASAMADAAPSLYEVSSVH
;
A
#
# COMPACT_ATOMS: atom_id res chain seq x y z
N MET A 1 -18.43 29.52 0.20
CA MET A 1 -18.17 29.04 -1.17
C MET A 1 -19.45 28.39 -1.68
N PRO A 2 -20.13 28.92 -2.71
CA PRO A 2 -21.34 28.28 -3.23
C PRO A 2 -20.95 27.01 -4.01
N ILE A 3 -21.70 25.93 -3.78
CA ILE A 3 -21.61 24.69 -4.54
C ILE A 3 -22.11 24.98 -5.96
N VAL A 4 -21.33 24.60 -6.98
CA VAL A 4 -21.63 24.85 -8.40
C VAL A 4 -22.36 23.66 -9.02
N ALA A 5 -22.11 22.44 -8.53
CA ALA A 5 -22.81 21.23 -8.95
C ALA A 5 -22.94 20.24 -7.77
N ALA A 6 -24.02 19.46 -7.77
CA ALA A 6 -24.22 18.41 -6.77
C ALA A 6 -23.08 17.37 -6.84
N PRO A 7 -22.73 16.74 -5.71
CA PRO A 7 -21.70 15.70 -5.70
C PRO A 7 -22.07 14.58 -6.67
N SER A 8 -21.12 14.14 -7.49
CA SER A 8 -21.32 13.06 -8.46
C SER A 8 -20.15 12.09 -8.44
N ASP A 9 -20.42 10.81 -8.68
CA ASP A 9 -19.38 9.81 -8.79
C ASP A 9 -18.74 9.85 -10.18
N GLY A 10 -17.41 9.75 -10.22
CA GLY A 10 -16.65 9.71 -11.46
C GLY A 10 -15.46 8.74 -11.38
N PRO A 11 -14.64 8.64 -12.44
CA PRO A 11 -13.55 7.66 -12.54
C PRO A 11 -12.43 7.84 -11.49
N PHE A 12 -12.46 8.93 -10.71
CA PHE A 12 -11.46 9.27 -9.69
C PHE A 12 -12.09 9.47 -8.29
N GLY A 13 -13.21 8.80 -8.01
CA GLY A 13 -13.95 8.95 -6.76
C GLY A 13 -15.02 10.03 -6.81
N ARG A 14 -15.59 10.35 -5.64
CA ARG A 14 -16.68 11.31 -5.51
C ARG A 14 -16.16 12.73 -5.82
N GLN A 15 -16.83 13.44 -6.70
CA GLN A 15 -16.42 14.76 -7.16
C GLN A 15 -17.35 15.83 -6.60
N LEU A 16 -16.78 16.98 -6.23
CA LEU A 16 -17.48 18.15 -5.71
C LEU A 16 -16.95 19.39 -6.43
N THR A 17 -17.85 20.11 -7.10
CA THR A 17 -17.49 21.36 -7.80
C THR A 17 -17.98 22.57 -7.01
N PHE A 18 -17.06 23.47 -6.69
CA PHE A 18 -17.37 24.73 -6.02
C PHE A 18 -16.70 25.91 -6.74
N ARG A 19 -17.12 27.13 -6.41
CA ARG A 19 -16.52 28.36 -6.95
C ARG A 19 -15.57 28.96 -5.92
N ASP A 20 -14.33 29.24 -6.33
CA ASP A 20 -13.35 29.93 -5.50
C ASP A 20 -13.67 31.45 -5.37
N PRO A 21 -12.97 32.21 -4.52
CA PRO A 21 -13.21 33.65 -4.35
C PRO A 21 -12.91 34.49 -5.60
N ALA A 22 -12.07 33.99 -6.51
CA ALA A 22 -11.71 34.65 -7.76
C ALA A 22 -12.69 34.32 -8.91
N GLY A 23 -13.67 33.43 -8.66
CA GLY A 23 -14.74 33.09 -9.59
C GLY A 23 -14.50 31.85 -10.43
N TYR A 24 -13.38 31.14 -10.26
CA TYR A 24 -13.05 29.92 -10.99
C TYR A 24 -13.82 28.71 -10.45
N ALA A 25 -14.22 27.81 -11.35
CA ALA A 25 -14.78 26.53 -10.97
C ALA A 25 -13.64 25.57 -10.58
N VAL A 26 -13.67 25.07 -9.35
CA VAL A 26 -12.73 24.10 -8.81
C VAL A 26 -13.45 22.78 -8.64
N VAL A 27 -12.92 21.72 -9.24
CA VAL A 27 -13.38 20.34 -9.04
C VAL A 27 -12.46 19.69 -8.02
N ALA A 28 -12.98 19.44 -6.81
CA ALA A 28 -12.31 18.59 -5.85
C ALA A 28 -12.75 17.15 -6.07
N HIS A 29 -11.76 16.25 -6.14
CA HIS A 29 -11.99 14.81 -6.12
C HIS A 29 -11.71 14.34 -4.70
N ASP A 30 -12.68 13.68 -4.09
CA ASP A 30 -12.41 12.80 -2.95
C ASP A 30 -11.54 11.67 -3.50
N ARG A 31 -10.21 11.86 -3.45
CA ARG A 31 -9.34 10.71 -3.33
C ARG A 31 -9.75 10.08 -2.02
N GLY A 32 -10.68 9.13 -2.07
CA GLY A 32 -10.81 8.14 -1.02
C GLY A 32 -9.40 7.61 -0.82
N ASP A 33 -8.76 8.08 0.24
CA ASP A 33 -7.32 7.98 0.40
C ASP A 33 -7.06 6.52 0.76
N ALA A 34 -6.93 5.67 -0.27
CA ALA A 34 -6.24 4.42 -0.13
C ALA A 34 -4.92 4.79 0.55
N PRO A 35 -4.67 4.29 1.77
CA PRO A 35 -3.71 4.92 2.66
C PRO A 35 -2.33 4.95 1.98
N ARG A 36 -1.94 6.14 1.54
CA ARG A 36 -0.64 6.39 0.92
C ARG A 36 0.39 6.39 2.04
N SER A 37 1.49 5.68 1.88
CA SER A 37 2.56 5.72 2.86
C SER A 37 3.09 7.14 3.01
N ALA A 38 3.12 7.61 4.25
CA ALA A 38 3.86 8.80 4.61
C ALA A 38 5.13 8.35 5.33
N ILE A 39 6.29 8.60 4.71
CA ILE A 39 7.59 8.30 5.31
C ILE A 39 7.97 9.48 6.18
N ARG A 40 7.91 9.29 7.50
CA ARG A 40 8.11 10.36 8.50
C ARG A 40 8.77 9.78 9.75
N THR A 41 9.63 10.57 10.38
CA THR A 41 10.30 10.22 11.65
C THR A 41 9.40 10.40 12.88
N ASP A 42 8.29 11.15 12.76
CA ASP A 42 7.40 11.51 13.86
C ASP A 42 6.12 10.64 13.93
N ARG A 43 6.03 9.59 13.11
CA ARG A 43 4.91 8.64 13.18
C ARG A 43 5.31 7.38 13.94
N PRO A 44 4.50 6.93 14.91
CA PRO A 44 4.73 5.68 15.62
C PRO A 44 4.23 4.51 14.77
N VAL A 45 4.95 4.17 13.71
CA VAL A 45 4.69 3.01 12.84
C VAL A 45 5.98 2.22 12.66
N VAL A 46 5.85 0.91 12.42
CA VAL A 46 6.96 0.07 11.99
C VAL A 46 6.89 -0.13 10.47
N THR A 47 8.05 -0.14 9.82
CA THR A 47 8.15 -0.35 8.38
C THR A 47 8.65 -1.74 8.10
N LEU A 48 7.86 -2.55 7.39
CA LEU A 48 8.32 -3.77 6.75
C LEU A 48 8.96 -3.40 5.41
N VAL A 49 10.21 -3.81 5.22
CA VAL A 49 10.79 -3.95 3.88
C VAL A 49 11.00 -5.43 3.66
N ASN A 50 10.27 -5.99 2.71
CA ASN A 50 10.42 -7.38 2.30
C ASN A 50 10.91 -7.42 0.85
N VAL A 51 12.11 -7.96 0.67
CA VAL A 51 12.73 -8.14 -0.64
C VAL A 51 12.53 -9.59 -1.07
N PHE A 52 11.96 -9.77 -2.25
CA PHE A 52 11.77 -11.07 -2.89
C PHE A 52 12.76 -11.19 -4.05
N ASP A 53 13.66 -12.15 -4.01
CA ASP A 53 14.48 -12.55 -5.17
C ASP A 53 13.68 -13.54 -6.03
N VAL A 54 13.46 -13.19 -7.30
CA VAL A 54 12.56 -13.91 -8.20
C VAL A 54 13.19 -14.05 -9.60
N ALA A 55 12.87 -15.13 -10.30
CA ALA A 55 13.24 -15.27 -11.71
C ALA A 55 12.60 -14.14 -12.55
N PRO A 56 13.34 -13.50 -13.49
CA PRO A 56 12.83 -12.39 -14.29
C PRO A 56 11.48 -12.66 -14.98
N GLU A 57 11.28 -13.89 -15.45
CA GLU A 57 10.09 -14.32 -16.16
C GLU A 57 8.86 -14.42 -15.23
N ARG A 58 9.08 -14.51 -13.92
CA ARG A 58 8.04 -14.67 -12.88
C ARG A 58 7.78 -13.39 -12.08
N GLN A 59 8.53 -12.31 -12.33
CA GLN A 59 8.38 -11.07 -11.58
C GLN A 59 6.94 -10.52 -11.63
N GLY A 60 6.32 -10.55 -12.82
CA GLY A 60 4.94 -10.09 -12.98
C GLY A 60 3.92 -11.00 -12.29
N GLU A 61 4.15 -12.31 -12.30
CA GLU A 61 3.31 -13.30 -11.60
C GLU A 61 3.34 -13.07 -10.09
N LEU A 62 4.54 -12.92 -9.51
CA LEU A 62 4.71 -12.63 -8.09
C LEU A 62 4.07 -11.28 -7.72
N LEU A 63 4.24 -10.25 -8.55
CA LEU A 63 3.63 -8.94 -8.30
C LEU A 63 2.11 -9.03 -8.23
N ALA A 64 1.48 -9.69 -9.20
CA ALA A 64 0.02 -9.87 -9.22
C ALA A 64 -0.49 -10.68 -8.01
N LEU A 65 0.26 -11.70 -7.58
CA LEU A 65 -0.03 -12.47 -6.37
C LEU A 65 0.00 -11.57 -5.13
N LEU A 66 1.05 -10.75 -4.98
CA LEU A 66 1.20 -9.85 -3.82
C LEU A 66 0.15 -8.73 -3.82
N GLU A 67 -0.23 -8.21 -4.99
CA GLU A 67 -1.33 -7.26 -5.15
C GLU A 67 -2.64 -7.87 -4.68
N ARG A 68 -2.99 -9.07 -5.18
CA ARG A 68 -4.19 -9.81 -4.76
C ARG A 68 -4.19 -10.08 -3.26
N ALA A 69 -3.09 -10.58 -2.71
CA ALA A 69 -2.94 -10.84 -1.28
C ALA A 69 -3.17 -9.57 -0.45
N THR A 70 -2.68 -8.43 -0.94
CA THR A 70 -2.86 -7.14 -0.27
C THR A 70 -4.31 -6.71 -0.28
N GLU A 71 -4.97 -6.77 -1.44
CA GLU A 71 -6.35 -6.33 -1.62
C GLU A 71 -7.37 -7.23 -0.90
N GLU A 72 -7.18 -8.54 -0.94
CA GLU A 72 -8.15 -9.49 -0.41
C GLU A 72 -7.93 -9.81 1.08
N THR A 73 -6.72 -9.57 1.61
CA THR A 73 -6.36 -10.03 2.96
C THR A 73 -5.62 -8.98 3.76
N MET A 74 -4.40 -8.58 3.35
CA MET A 74 -3.51 -7.81 4.22
C MET A 74 -4.12 -6.46 4.63
N ARG A 75 -4.81 -5.78 3.70
CA ARG A 75 -5.42 -4.47 3.96
C ARG A 75 -6.55 -4.48 4.98
N HIS A 76 -7.07 -5.66 5.29
CA HIS A 76 -8.18 -5.86 6.23
C HIS A 76 -7.70 -6.27 7.63
N LEU A 77 -6.41 -6.56 7.79
CA LEU A 77 -5.86 -6.97 9.08
C LEU A 77 -5.71 -5.77 10.03
N PRO A 78 -5.96 -5.98 11.34
CA PRO A 78 -5.73 -4.94 12.35
C PRO A 78 -4.30 -4.40 12.29
N GLY A 79 -4.18 -3.07 12.35
CA GLY A 79 -2.89 -2.39 12.36
C GLY A 79 -2.19 -2.29 11.01
N PHE A 80 -2.77 -2.82 9.92
CA PHE A 80 -2.31 -2.48 8.57
C PHE A 80 -2.45 -0.98 8.32
N VAL A 81 -1.37 -0.33 7.87
CA VAL A 81 -1.40 1.09 7.48
C VAL A 81 -1.36 1.22 5.97
N SER A 82 -0.36 0.61 5.30
CA SER A 82 -0.20 0.71 3.85
C SER A 82 0.75 -0.37 3.31
N ALA A 83 0.70 -0.62 2.01
CA ALA A 83 1.67 -1.46 1.29
C ALA A 83 1.95 -0.86 -0.10
N ASN A 84 3.20 -0.97 -0.54
CA ASN A 84 3.68 -0.43 -1.81
C ASN A 84 4.60 -1.47 -2.44
N LEU A 85 4.16 -2.01 -3.56
CA LEU A 85 4.88 -3.05 -4.28
C LEU A 85 5.73 -2.40 -5.37
N HIS A 86 7.02 -2.72 -5.38
CA HIS A 86 8.00 -2.21 -6.32
C HIS A 86 8.55 -3.36 -7.14
N ARG A 87 8.52 -3.23 -8.46
CA ARG A 87 9.28 -4.10 -9.37
C ARG A 87 10.68 -3.53 -9.56
N SER A 88 11.70 -4.37 -9.45
CA SER A 88 13.05 -3.97 -9.86
C SER A 88 13.12 -3.81 -11.38
N LEU A 89 13.98 -2.89 -11.83
CA LEU A 89 14.17 -2.61 -13.25
C LEU A 89 14.93 -3.71 -14.01
N ASP A 90 15.66 -4.56 -13.29
CA ASP A 90 16.38 -5.71 -13.85
C ASP A 90 15.54 -7.00 -13.90
N GLY A 91 14.27 -6.93 -13.45
CA GLY A 91 13.36 -8.07 -13.41
C GLY A 91 13.56 -9.03 -12.23
N LYS A 92 14.66 -8.93 -11.49
CA LYS A 92 15.09 -9.98 -10.56
C LYS A 92 14.50 -9.88 -9.15
N ARG A 93 13.79 -8.79 -8.84
CA ARG A 93 13.24 -8.56 -7.50
C ARG A 93 11.87 -7.92 -7.50
N VAL A 94 11.13 -8.21 -6.44
CA VAL A 94 9.98 -7.43 -6.00
C VAL A 94 10.25 -6.95 -4.58
N VAL A 95 9.89 -5.71 -4.26
CA VAL A 95 9.99 -5.17 -2.89
C VAL A 95 8.62 -4.77 -2.39
N ASN A 96 8.21 -5.32 -1.26
CA ASN A 96 7.06 -4.82 -0.52
C ASN A 96 7.55 -3.86 0.58
N TYR A 97 7.23 -2.57 0.42
CA TYR A 97 7.35 -1.56 1.47
C TYR A 97 5.98 -1.40 2.13
N ALA A 98 5.83 -1.87 3.36
CA ALA A 98 4.57 -1.79 4.10
C ALA A 98 4.77 -1.11 5.45
N GLN A 99 3.75 -0.39 5.89
CA GLN A 99 3.71 0.22 7.22
C GLN A 99 2.65 -0.47 8.06
N TRP A 100 3.01 -0.78 9.30
CA TRP A 100 2.13 -1.33 10.32
C TRP A 100 2.12 -0.41 11.53
N ARG A 101 1.01 -0.37 12.25
CA ARG A 101 0.86 0.46 13.45
C ARG A 101 1.84 0.05 14.55
N SER A 102 2.18 -1.23 14.65
CA SER A 102 3.10 -1.74 15.67
C SER A 102 3.79 -3.03 15.21
N ARG A 103 4.84 -3.45 15.92
CA ARG A 103 5.50 -4.75 15.70
C ARG A 103 4.53 -5.89 15.99
N GLU A 104 3.72 -5.74 17.03
CA GLU A 104 2.74 -6.73 17.48
C GLU A 104 1.66 -6.96 16.41
N ASP A 105 1.18 -5.89 15.76
CA ASP A 105 0.22 -6.01 14.65
C ASP A 105 0.85 -6.78 13.45
N PHE A 106 2.13 -6.56 13.16
CA PHE A 106 2.85 -7.32 12.13
C PHE A 106 3.03 -8.79 12.51
N GLU A 107 3.42 -9.09 13.75
CA GLU A 107 3.58 -10.46 14.25
C GLU A 107 2.23 -11.21 14.27
N ALA A 108 1.14 -10.52 14.60
CA ALA A 108 -0.21 -11.08 14.50
C ALA A 108 -0.58 -11.42 13.05
N MET A 109 -0.18 -10.60 12.08
CA MET A 109 -0.34 -10.91 10.66
C MET A 109 0.42 -12.17 10.25
N LEU A 110 1.63 -12.40 10.78
CA LEU A 110 2.35 -13.66 10.51
C LEU A 110 1.59 -14.90 11.01
N ALA A 111 0.76 -14.77 12.05
CA ALA A 111 -0.05 -15.88 12.56
C ALA A 111 -1.41 -16.03 11.85
N ASP A 112 -1.81 -15.07 11.01
CA ASP A 112 -3.11 -15.07 10.35
C ASP A 112 -3.20 -16.20 9.28
N PRO A 113 -4.23 -17.08 9.32
CA PRO A 113 -4.36 -18.16 8.36
C PRO A 113 -4.52 -17.70 6.91
N GLY A 114 -5.19 -16.57 6.68
CA GLY A 114 -5.36 -15.99 5.34
C GLY A 114 -4.04 -15.47 4.79
N ALA A 115 -3.28 -14.74 5.61
CA ALA A 115 -1.94 -14.28 5.26
C ALA A 115 -0.99 -15.45 4.95
N GLN A 116 -1.06 -16.52 5.75
CA GLN A 116 -0.25 -17.73 5.57
C GLN A 116 -0.50 -18.46 4.24
N VAL A 117 -1.70 -18.39 3.67
CA VAL A 117 -1.96 -18.91 2.32
C VAL A 117 -1.11 -18.17 1.31
N HIS A 118 -1.19 -16.83 1.29
CA HIS A 118 -0.45 -15.99 0.35
C HIS A 118 1.07 -16.10 0.54
N MET A 119 1.55 -16.20 1.78
CA MET A 119 2.98 -16.39 2.06
C MET A 119 3.50 -17.72 1.49
N ARG A 120 2.74 -18.81 1.62
CA ARG A 120 3.11 -20.09 1.03
C ARG A 120 3.16 -20.02 -0.49
N GLU A 121 2.16 -19.40 -1.11
CA GLU A 121 2.15 -19.22 -2.56
C GLU A 121 3.36 -18.39 -3.03
N ALA A 122 3.65 -17.27 -2.36
CA ALA A 122 4.82 -16.44 -2.67
C ALA A 122 6.14 -17.20 -2.48
N SER A 123 6.27 -18.03 -1.43
CA SER A 123 7.48 -18.83 -1.17
C SER A 123 7.75 -19.91 -2.22
N ALA A 124 6.72 -20.33 -2.96
CA ALA A 124 6.89 -21.22 -4.12
C ALA A 124 7.41 -20.46 -5.37
N MET A 125 7.43 -19.13 -5.33
CA MET A 125 7.84 -18.29 -6.44
C MET A 125 9.18 -17.61 -6.25
N ALA A 126 9.50 -17.22 -5.02
CA ALA A 126 10.63 -16.36 -4.71
C ALA A 126 11.16 -16.59 -3.30
N ASP A 127 12.43 -16.27 -3.11
CA ASP A 127 13.08 -16.24 -1.81
C ASP A 127 12.84 -14.87 -1.17
N ALA A 128 12.23 -14.85 0.02
CA ALA A 128 11.85 -13.63 0.72
C ALA A 128 12.82 -13.32 1.87
N ALA A 129 13.17 -12.04 2.02
CA ALA A 129 13.99 -11.51 3.10
C ALA A 129 13.25 -10.34 3.81
N PRO A 130 12.26 -10.63 4.68
CA PRO A 130 11.53 -9.61 5.41
C PRO A 130 12.35 -9.04 6.58
N SER A 131 12.27 -7.74 6.80
CA SER A 131 12.84 -7.08 7.97
C SER A 131 12.02 -5.85 8.39
N LEU A 132 12.02 -5.57 9.69
CA LEU A 132 11.34 -4.41 10.27
C LEU A 132 12.33 -3.28 10.54
N TYR A 133 11.88 -2.06 10.28
CA TYR A 133 12.66 -0.82 10.35
C TYR A 133 11.86 0.30 10.98
N GLU A 134 12.59 1.28 11.51
CA GLU A 134 12.09 2.60 11.88
C GLU A 134 12.66 3.64 10.91
N VAL A 135 11.92 4.71 10.68
CA VAL A 135 12.41 5.83 9.87
C VAL A 135 13.30 6.71 10.74
N SER A 136 14.61 6.71 10.47
CA SER A 136 15.58 7.50 11.25
C SER A 136 15.74 8.94 10.75
N SER A 137 15.55 9.19 9.44
CA SER A 137 15.66 10.52 8.82
C SER A 137 14.84 10.65 7.55
N VAL A 138 14.42 11.88 7.23
CA VAL A 138 13.76 12.28 5.97
C VAL A 138 14.36 13.60 5.48
N HIS A 139 14.38 13.86 4.17
CA HIS A 139 14.99 15.05 3.55
C HIS A 139 14.12 15.56 2.40
#